data_AF-A0A7W9D844-F1
#
_entry.id   AF-A0A7W9D844-F1
#
_cell.length_a   1.000
_cell.length_b   1.000
_cell.length_c   1.000
_cell.angle_alpha   90.00
_cell.angle_beta   90.00
_cell.angle_gamma   90.00
#
_symmetry.space_group_name_H-M   'P 1'
#
loop_
_entity.id
_entity.type
_entity.pdbx_description
1 polymer ?
#
loop_
_entity_poly.entity_id
_entity_poly.type
_entity_poly.pdbx_seq_one_letter_code
_entity_poly.pdbx_strand_id
1 'polypeptide(L)'
;MKSIISLMAACAIGAASFAVPAFAQDKGSVGIAMPTKSSARWIDDGNNIVKQLQEAGYTTDLQYADDDIPNQLSQIENMVTKGVKVLVIASIDGTTLSDVLKQAGEQGIKVIAYDRLIRNSGDVSYYATFDNFQVGVLQATSIVDKLGLKDGKGPFNIELFGGSPDDNNAFFFYDGAMSVLQPYIDSGKLVVKSGQTGMDKVGTLRWDPATAQARMDNLLSAYYTDAKVDAVLSPYDGLSIGIISSLKGVGYGTKDQPLPVVSGQDAEVPSVKSIIAGEQYSTIFKDTRELAKVTVNMVNAVLQGKEPEVNDTKTYENGVKVVPSYLLKPVAVTKENYKQVLVDGGYYKEDQLK
;
A
#
# COMPACT_ATOMS: atom_id res chain seq x y z
N MET A 1 77.99 -9.86 -46.67
CA MET A 1 77.18 -9.07 -47.62
C MET A 1 75.97 -9.93 -47.98
N LYS A 2 74.76 -9.53 -47.56
CA LYS A 2 73.66 -9.01 -48.42
C LYS A 2 73.39 -9.96 -49.60
N SER A 3 72.19 -10.50 -49.85
CA SER A 3 70.82 -10.03 -49.64
C SER A 3 69.87 -11.19 -49.96
N ILE A 4 68.83 -11.45 -49.15
CA ILE A 4 67.83 -12.49 -49.39
C ILE A 4 66.55 -11.87 -49.99
N ILE A 5 66.40 -12.15 -51.29
CA ILE A 5 65.21 -12.58 -52.05
C ILE A 5 63.83 -12.41 -51.39
N SER A 6 62.98 -11.65 -52.08
CA SER A 6 61.52 -11.64 -52.03
C SER A 6 60.91 -13.01 -52.35
N LEU A 7 59.86 -13.45 -51.63
CA LEU A 7 58.53 -13.69 -52.22
C LEU A 7 57.51 -14.18 -51.16
N MET A 8 56.28 -13.71 -51.36
CA MET A 8 55.04 -14.12 -50.71
C MET A 8 54.80 -15.64 -50.74
N ALA A 9 54.40 -16.23 -49.61
CA ALA A 9 53.34 -17.25 -49.55
C ALA A 9 52.92 -17.55 -48.10
N ALA A 10 51.60 -17.57 -47.90
CA ALA A 10 50.85 -18.32 -46.88
C ALA A 10 50.98 -17.92 -45.39
N CYS A 11 49.92 -17.30 -44.86
CA CYS A 11 49.06 -17.91 -43.83
C CYS A 11 47.95 -16.92 -43.43
N ALA A 12 46.85 -16.91 -44.20
CA ALA A 12 45.58 -16.39 -43.72
C ALA A 12 44.98 -17.45 -42.78
N ILE A 13 45.39 -17.42 -41.51
CA ILE A 13 44.76 -18.21 -40.45
C ILE A 13 43.51 -17.43 -40.03
N GLY A 14 42.35 -18.01 -40.35
CA GLY A 14 41.06 -17.51 -39.91
C GLY A 14 40.97 -17.50 -38.39
N ALA A 15 41.00 -16.31 -37.81
CA ALA A 15 40.43 -16.06 -36.50
C ALA A 15 38.91 -15.94 -36.67
N ALA A 16 38.23 -17.09 -36.76
CA ALA A 16 36.81 -17.14 -36.51
C ALA A 16 36.61 -16.82 -35.03
N SER A 17 36.35 -15.55 -34.75
CA SER A 17 35.92 -15.06 -33.44
C SER A 17 34.65 -15.83 -33.06
N PHE A 18 34.79 -16.84 -32.21
CA PHE A 18 33.65 -17.40 -31.50
C PHE A 18 33.11 -16.29 -30.59
N ALA A 19 32.12 -15.55 -31.10
CA ALA A 19 31.28 -14.71 -30.27
C ALA A 19 30.49 -15.65 -29.35
N VAL A 20 31.03 -15.90 -28.16
CA VAL A 20 30.29 -16.55 -27.09
C VAL A 20 29.12 -15.61 -26.78
N PRO A 21 27.85 -16.04 -26.93
CA PRO A 21 26.75 -15.20 -26.53
C PRO A 21 26.93 -14.90 -25.04
N ALA A 22 27.06 -13.62 -24.70
CA ALA A 22 27.03 -13.18 -23.32
C ALA A 22 25.63 -13.50 -22.78
N PHE A 23 25.48 -14.65 -22.15
CA PHE A 23 24.32 -14.92 -21.31
C PHE A 23 24.25 -13.79 -20.29
N ALA A 24 23.13 -13.07 -20.25
CA ALA A 24 22.88 -12.10 -19.21
C ALA A 24 23.14 -12.78 -17.86
N GLN A 25 24.12 -12.27 -17.12
CA GLN A 25 24.49 -12.82 -15.83
C GLN A 25 23.29 -12.71 -14.90
N ASP A 26 22.75 -13.87 -14.48
CA ASP A 26 21.65 -13.95 -13.52
C ASP A 26 22.04 -13.16 -12.25
N LYS A 27 21.34 -12.06 -11.98
CA LYS A 27 21.61 -11.19 -10.83
C LYS A 27 21.05 -11.75 -9.52
N GLY A 28 20.47 -12.95 -9.57
CA GLY A 28 19.84 -13.61 -8.43
C GLY A 28 18.31 -13.52 -8.46
N SER A 29 17.70 -14.29 -7.56
CA SER A 29 16.25 -14.37 -7.41
C SER A 29 15.74 -13.52 -6.24
N VAL A 30 14.56 -12.93 -6.42
CA VAL A 30 13.83 -12.17 -5.40
C VAL A 30 12.51 -12.87 -5.10
N GLY A 31 12.29 -13.22 -3.84
CA GLY A 31 11.01 -13.73 -3.36
C GLY A 31 10.08 -12.58 -3.00
N ILE A 32 8.85 -12.60 -3.50
CA ILE A 32 7.86 -11.53 -3.32
C ILE A 32 6.59 -12.14 -2.73
N ALA A 33 6.32 -11.85 -1.45
CA ALA A 33 5.14 -12.35 -0.74
C ALA A 33 4.13 -11.21 -0.57
N MET A 34 3.00 -11.30 -1.26
CA MET A 34 1.89 -10.37 -1.17
C MET A 34 0.76 -10.97 -0.33
N PRO A 35 -0.06 -10.14 0.37
CA PRO A 35 -1.04 -10.67 1.31
C PRO A 35 -2.21 -11.33 0.58
N THR A 36 -2.77 -10.68 -0.44
CA THR A 36 -4.04 -11.10 -1.04
C THR A 36 -4.25 -10.48 -2.42
N LYS A 37 -5.30 -10.94 -3.11
CA LYS A 37 -5.84 -10.28 -4.31
C LYS A 37 -7.23 -9.68 -4.08
N SER A 38 -7.79 -9.83 -2.87
CA SER A 38 -9.09 -9.27 -2.50
C SER A 38 -9.10 -7.73 -2.49
N SER A 39 -7.96 -7.12 -2.15
CA SER A 39 -7.70 -5.67 -2.31
C SER A 39 -6.90 -5.45 -3.58
N ALA A 40 -7.39 -4.60 -4.49
CA ALA A 40 -6.93 -4.56 -5.87
C ALA A 40 -5.47 -4.12 -6.00
N ARG A 41 -5.02 -3.22 -5.12
CA ARG A 41 -3.66 -2.66 -5.17
C ARG A 41 -2.57 -3.72 -5.18
N TRP A 42 -2.73 -4.82 -4.43
CA TRP A 42 -1.69 -5.83 -4.27
C TRP A 42 -1.41 -6.60 -5.56
N ILE A 43 -2.41 -6.69 -6.44
CA ILE A 43 -2.25 -7.25 -7.79
C ILE A 43 -1.27 -6.37 -8.57
N ASP A 44 -1.49 -5.05 -8.55
CA ASP A 44 -0.64 -4.10 -9.26
C ASP A 44 0.73 -3.94 -8.57
N ASP A 45 0.81 -3.90 -7.25
CA ASP A 45 2.06 -3.91 -6.49
C ASP A 45 2.93 -5.10 -6.91
N GLY A 46 2.39 -6.33 -6.83
CA GLY A 46 3.11 -7.54 -7.23
C GLY A 46 3.53 -7.53 -8.70
N ASN A 47 2.63 -7.15 -9.61
CA ASN A 47 2.93 -7.07 -11.05
C ASN A 47 4.00 -6.01 -11.35
N ASN A 48 3.93 -4.84 -10.72
CA ASN A 48 4.87 -3.75 -10.92
C ASN A 48 6.27 -4.10 -10.40
N ILE A 49 6.36 -4.73 -9.22
CA ILE A 49 7.63 -5.23 -8.67
C ILE A 49 8.22 -6.27 -9.62
N VAL A 50 7.43 -7.28 -10.04
CA VAL A 50 7.90 -8.33 -10.95
C VAL A 50 8.43 -7.73 -12.25
N LYS A 51 7.64 -6.86 -12.89
CA LYS A 51 8.02 -6.22 -14.15
C LYS A 51 9.34 -5.47 -14.02
N GLN A 52 9.47 -4.62 -13.01
CA GLN A 52 10.65 -3.77 -12.85
C GLN A 52 11.89 -4.55 -12.39
N LEU A 53 11.72 -5.61 -11.59
CA LEU A 53 12.83 -6.50 -11.23
C LEU A 53 13.33 -7.30 -12.44
N GLN A 54 12.44 -7.80 -13.29
CA GLN A 54 12.81 -8.50 -14.52
C GLN A 54 13.50 -7.55 -15.51
N GLU A 55 13.01 -6.32 -15.68
CA GLU A 55 13.68 -5.27 -16.45
C GLU A 55 15.08 -4.95 -15.91
N ALA A 56 15.27 -5.04 -14.59
CA ALA A 56 16.57 -4.87 -13.93
C ALA A 56 17.48 -6.12 -14.02
N GLY A 57 17.00 -7.25 -14.52
CA GLY A 57 17.75 -8.49 -14.73
C GLY A 57 17.69 -9.52 -13.59
N TYR A 58 16.67 -9.43 -12.72
CA TYR A 58 16.43 -10.40 -11.64
C TYR A 58 15.36 -11.43 -12.03
N THR A 59 15.47 -12.63 -11.44
CA THR A 59 14.35 -13.60 -11.46
C THR A 59 13.45 -13.38 -10.25
N THR A 60 12.16 -13.74 -10.37
CA THR A 60 11.14 -13.39 -9.37
C THR A 60 10.28 -14.59 -9.00
N ASP A 61 10.00 -14.78 -7.72
CA ASP A 61 8.98 -15.72 -7.20
C ASP A 61 7.89 -14.92 -6.49
N LEU A 62 6.82 -14.57 -7.23
CA LEU A 62 5.67 -13.83 -6.70
C LEU A 62 4.60 -14.80 -6.22
N GLN A 63 4.23 -14.70 -4.94
CA GLN A 63 3.18 -15.47 -4.30
C GLN A 63 2.17 -14.56 -3.61
N TYR A 64 0.92 -15.04 -3.52
CA TYR A 64 -0.16 -14.38 -2.80
C TYR A 64 -0.74 -15.34 -1.78
N ALA A 65 -0.94 -14.87 -0.55
CA ALA A 65 -1.36 -15.72 0.57
C ALA A 65 -2.89 -15.85 0.73
N ASP A 66 -3.67 -15.12 -0.06
CA ASP A 66 -5.14 -15.06 0.04
C ASP A 66 -5.62 -14.64 1.44
N ASP A 67 -4.85 -13.73 2.04
CA ASP A 67 -4.94 -13.31 3.44
C ASP A 67 -4.87 -14.47 4.48
N ASP A 68 -4.39 -15.66 4.11
CA ASP A 68 -4.13 -16.75 5.04
C ASP A 68 -2.71 -16.66 5.63
N ILE A 69 -2.63 -16.37 6.93
CA ILE A 69 -1.35 -16.14 7.62
C ILE A 69 -0.44 -17.38 7.56
N PRO A 70 -0.91 -18.61 7.87
CA PRO A 70 -0.10 -19.82 7.70
C PRO A 70 0.45 -20.01 6.28
N ASN A 71 -0.37 -19.78 5.25
CA ASN A 71 0.06 -19.87 3.87
C ASN A 71 1.14 -18.84 3.53
N GLN A 72 1.04 -17.59 4.01
CA GLN A 72 2.08 -16.59 3.79
C GLN A 72 3.40 -17.01 4.42
N LEU A 73 3.36 -17.53 5.64
CA LEU A 73 4.54 -18.09 6.32
C LEU A 73 5.17 -19.21 5.48
N SER A 74 4.37 -20.20 5.07
CA SER A 74 4.86 -21.31 4.24
C SER A 74 5.39 -20.86 2.87
N GLN A 75 4.83 -19.82 2.26
CA GLN A 75 5.36 -19.23 1.03
C GLN A 75 6.75 -18.65 1.25
N ILE A 76 6.97 -17.93 2.35
CA ILE A 76 8.26 -17.33 2.69
C ILE A 76 9.29 -18.42 3.04
N GLU A 77 8.91 -19.44 3.81
CA GLU A 77 9.77 -20.61 4.10
C GLU A 77 10.24 -21.30 2.80
N ASN A 78 9.34 -21.45 1.83
CA ASN A 78 9.67 -22.01 0.52
C ASN A 78 10.62 -21.09 -0.27
N MET A 79 10.45 -19.77 -0.22
CA MET A 79 11.36 -18.81 -0.87
C MET A 79 12.76 -18.88 -0.24
N VAL A 80 12.85 -18.95 1.09
CA VAL A 80 14.12 -19.14 1.82
C VAL A 80 14.78 -20.46 1.41
N THR A 81 14.02 -21.56 1.37
CA THR A 81 14.51 -22.88 0.94
C THR A 81 15.02 -22.88 -0.51
N LYS A 82 14.37 -22.14 -1.41
CA LYS A 82 14.82 -21.95 -2.80
C LYS A 82 16.07 -21.06 -2.92
N GLY A 83 16.53 -20.45 -1.84
CA GLY A 83 17.76 -19.65 -1.82
C GLY A 83 17.65 -18.29 -2.50
N VAL A 84 16.47 -17.64 -2.43
CA VAL A 84 16.30 -16.25 -2.89
C VAL A 84 17.31 -15.33 -2.20
N LYS A 85 17.73 -14.27 -2.88
CA LYS A 85 18.73 -13.33 -2.35
C LYS A 85 18.12 -12.18 -1.57
N VAL A 86 16.90 -11.80 -1.92
CA VAL A 86 16.10 -10.79 -1.23
C VAL A 86 14.67 -11.29 -1.07
N LEU A 87 14.07 -10.99 0.07
CA LEU A 87 12.64 -11.13 0.33
C LEU A 87 12.01 -9.74 0.33
N VAL A 88 10.96 -9.56 -0.46
CA VAL A 88 10.07 -8.39 -0.46
C VAL A 88 8.73 -8.86 0.06
N ILE A 89 8.33 -8.38 1.24
CA ILE A 89 7.18 -8.94 1.96
C ILE A 89 6.20 -7.84 2.35
N ALA A 90 4.99 -7.93 1.83
CA ALA A 90 3.82 -7.22 2.34
C ALA A 90 3.04 -8.17 3.26
N SER A 91 3.27 -8.07 4.57
CA SER A 91 2.75 -9.04 5.54
C SER A 91 1.25 -8.85 5.80
N ILE A 92 0.54 -9.96 6.03
CA ILE A 92 -0.81 -9.94 6.62
C ILE A 92 -0.67 -9.58 8.11
N ASP A 93 0.02 -10.42 8.87
CA ASP A 93 0.47 -10.17 10.24
C ASP A 93 1.99 -10.39 10.31
N GLY A 94 2.74 -9.28 10.36
CA GLY A 94 4.20 -9.32 10.36
C GLY A 94 4.82 -9.96 11.60
N THR A 95 4.10 -10.05 12.72
CA THR A 95 4.64 -10.59 13.97
C THR A 95 4.86 -12.10 13.90
N THR A 96 4.12 -12.79 13.03
CA THR A 96 4.19 -14.24 12.81
C THR A 96 5.43 -14.69 12.04
N LEU A 97 6.17 -13.74 11.44
CA LEU A 97 7.29 -14.04 10.53
C LEU A 97 8.65 -14.10 11.25
N SER A 98 8.70 -13.86 12.56
CA SER A 98 9.96 -13.68 13.32
C SER A 98 10.98 -14.81 13.08
N ASP A 99 10.56 -16.08 13.20
CA ASP A 99 11.47 -17.22 13.08
C ASP A 99 11.97 -17.45 11.65
N VAL A 100 11.08 -17.34 10.65
CA VAL A 100 11.48 -17.51 9.24
C VAL A 100 12.40 -16.37 8.77
N LEU A 101 12.21 -15.15 9.28
CA LEU A 101 13.08 -14.02 8.96
C LEU A 101 14.45 -14.14 9.63
N LYS A 102 14.51 -14.69 10.84
CA LYS A 102 15.79 -15.05 11.48
C LYS A 102 16.55 -16.08 10.66
N GLN A 103 15.86 -17.13 10.19
CA GLN A 103 16.47 -18.12 9.30
C GLN A 103 16.96 -17.50 7.98
N ALA A 104 16.19 -16.57 7.40
CA ALA A 104 16.58 -15.83 6.20
C ALA A 104 17.85 -14.99 6.45
N GLY A 105 17.90 -14.27 7.58
CA GLY A 105 19.06 -13.47 8.00
C GLY A 105 20.32 -14.31 8.20
N GLU A 106 20.21 -15.48 8.82
CA GLU A 106 21.32 -16.44 9.00
C GLU A 106 21.88 -16.96 7.66
N GLN A 107 21.05 -17.01 6.62
CA GLN A 107 21.47 -17.37 5.25
C GLN A 107 21.93 -16.16 4.43
N GLY A 108 22.00 -14.97 5.03
CA GLY A 108 22.39 -13.74 4.36
C GLY A 108 21.34 -13.16 3.41
N ILE A 109 20.10 -13.66 3.48
CA ILE A 109 18.96 -13.16 2.70
C ILE A 109 18.52 -11.84 3.32
N LYS A 110 18.34 -10.82 2.48
CA LYS A 110 17.97 -9.48 2.92
C LYS A 110 16.46 -9.32 2.86
N VAL A 111 15.87 -8.64 3.85
CA VAL A 111 14.42 -8.50 3.98
C VAL A 111 14.02 -7.05 3.79
N ILE A 112 13.15 -6.78 2.84
CA ILE A 112 12.51 -5.49 2.62
C ILE A 112 11.04 -5.66 3.02
N ALA A 113 10.63 -4.96 4.07
CA ALA A 113 9.21 -4.79 4.36
C ALA A 113 8.60 -3.90 3.28
N TYR A 114 7.52 -4.36 2.66
CA TYR A 114 6.85 -3.67 1.55
C TYR A 114 5.48 -3.18 2.02
N ASP A 115 5.29 -1.86 1.96
CA ASP A 115 4.09 -1.11 2.33
C ASP A 115 3.68 -1.20 3.80
N ARG A 116 3.65 -2.41 4.39
CA ARG A 116 3.35 -2.70 5.79
C ARG A 116 4.60 -3.03 6.58
N LEU A 117 4.78 -2.40 7.73
CA LEU A 117 5.93 -2.65 8.60
C LEU A 117 5.84 -4.04 9.23
N ILE A 118 6.90 -4.85 9.05
CA ILE A 118 7.06 -6.11 9.77
C ILE A 118 7.58 -5.82 11.18
N ARG A 119 6.77 -6.14 12.18
CA ARG A 119 7.08 -5.94 13.60
C ARG A 119 7.79 -7.14 14.22
N ASN A 120 8.40 -6.93 15.37
CA ASN A 120 9.02 -7.95 16.24
C ASN A 120 10.19 -8.73 15.63
N SER A 121 10.86 -8.21 14.59
CA SER A 121 12.03 -8.85 13.99
C SER A 121 13.19 -7.87 13.79
N GLY A 122 14.38 -8.29 14.18
CA GLY A 122 15.63 -7.57 13.91
C GLY A 122 16.15 -7.74 12.47
N ASP A 123 15.61 -8.71 11.73
CA ASP A 123 16.10 -9.12 10.39
C ASP A 123 15.53 -8.28 9.24
N VAL A 124 14.55 -7.41 9.52
CA VAL A 124 14.02 -6.44 8.56
C VAL A 124 15.11 -5.43 8.23
N SER A 125 15.60 -5.43 6.98
CA SER A 125 16.72 -4.58 6.57
C SER A 125 16.27 -3.16 6.23
N TYR A 126 15.21 -3.04 5.41
CA TYR A 126 14.66 -1.75 4.97
C TYR A 126 13.13 -1.81 4.89
N TYR A 127 12.51 -0.64 4.84
CA TYR A 127 11.07 -0.49 4.69
C TYR A 127 10.73 0.50 3.57
N ALA A 128 10.03 0.03 2.53
CA ALA A 128 9.51 0.88 1.47
C ALA A 128 8.00 1.07 1.70
N THR A 129 7.53 2.32 1.82
CA THR A 129 6.12 2.60 2.06
C THR A 129 5.72 3.99 1.56
N PHE A 130 4.47 4.38 1.82
CA PHE A 130 4.02 5.76 1.72
C PHE A 130 4.02 6.40 3.11
N ASP A 131 3.94 7.73 3.17
CA ASP A 131 3.73 8.43 4.43
C ASP A 131 2.33 8.14 4.99
N ASN A 132 2.24 7.10 5.82
CA ASN A 132 0.97 6.57 6.33
C ASN A 132 0.30 7.53 7.32
N PHE A 133 1.06 8.33 8.08
CA PHE A 133 0.45 9.35 8.93
C PHE A 133 -0.21 10.44 8.07
N GLN A 134 0.49 10.89 7.02
CA GLN A 134 -0.03 11.89 6.09
C GLN A 134 -1.28 11.40 5.34
N VAL A 135 -1.41 10.10 5.04
CA VAL A 135 -2.66 9.53 4.51
C VAL A 135 -3.83 9.85 5.44
N GLY A 136 -3.71 9.54 6.73
CA GLY A 136 -4.75 9.82 7.72
C GLY A 136 -5.11 11.30 7.79
N VAL A 137 -4.10 12.17 7.79
CA VAL A 137 -4.28 13.62 7.75
C VAL A 137 -5.06 14.05 6.50
N LEU A 138 -4.75 13.52 5.32
CA LEU A 138 -5.47 13.86 4.08
C LEU A 138 -6.92 13.39 4.09
N GLN A 139 -7.18 12.19 4.62
CA GLN A 139 -8.55 11.65 4.76
C GLN A 139 -9.41 12.52 5.68
N ALA A 140 -8.89 12.87 6.86
CA ALA A 140 -9.62 13.73 7.79
C ALA A 140 -9.76 15.17 7.27
N THR A 141 -8.74 15.70 6.61
CA THR A 141 -8.78 17.05 6.02
C THR A 141 -9.85 17.15 4.95
N SER A 142 -10.02 16.11 4.12
CA SER A 142 -11.07 16.11 3.09
C SER A 142 -12.48 16.20 3.71
N ILE A 143 -12.70 15.52 4.84
CA ILE A 143 -13.94 15.61 5.63
C ILE A 143 -14.13 17.01 6.21
N VAL A 144 -13.12 17.53 6.92
CA VAL A 144 -13.16 18.85 7.57
C VAL A 144 -13.46 19.95 6.58
N ASP A 145 -12.80 19.93 5.42
CA ASP A 145 -12.97 20.94 4.38
C ASP A 145 -14.35 20.83 3.72
N LYS A 146 -14.83 19.61 3.43
CA LYS A 146 -16.15 19.42 2.83
C LYS A 146 -17.29 19.83 3.75
N LEU A 147 -17.17 19.57 5.04
CA LEU A 147 -18.15 20.00 6.04
C LEU A 147 -18.06 21.50 6.35
N GLY A 148 -16.99 22.19 5.93
CA GLY A 148 -16.76 23.61 6.24
C GLY A 148 -16.57 23.84 7.74
N LEU A 149 -15.95 22.89 8.44
CA LEU A 149 -15.70 22.99 9.89
C LEU A 149 -14.75 24.14 10.23
N LYS A 150 -13.80 24.46 9.34
CA LYS A 150 -12.92 25.63 9.45
C LYS A 150 -13.68 26.96 9.42
N ASP A 151 -14.85 26.98 8.78
CA ASP A 151 -15.74 28.14 8.70
C ASP A 151 -16.73 28.21 9.88
N GLY A 152 -16.58 27.34 10.88
CA GLY A 152 -17.41 27.31 12.08
C GLY A 152 -18.74 26.56 11.94
N LYS A 153 -19.00 25.87 10.82
CA LYS A 153 -20.19 25.02 10.64
C LYS A 153 -20.22 23.86 11.65
N GLY A 154 -21.38 23.23 11.78
CA GLY A 154 -21.65 22.14 12.73
C GLY A 154 -22.52 22.55 13.92
N PRO A 155 -22.85 21.61 14.82
CA PRO A 155 -22.25 20.28 14.94
C PRO A 155 -22.68 19.32 13.84
N PHE A 156 -21.83 18.32 13.55
CA PHE A 156 -22.09 17.23 12.61
C PHE A 156 -21.83 15.88 13.28
N ASN A 157 -22.62 14.86 12.97
CA ASN A 157 -22.36 13.50 13.42
C ASN A 157 -21.36 12.80 12.49
N ILE A 158 -20.37 12.14 13.06
CA ILE A 158 -19.35 11.38 12.33
C ILE A 158 -19.21 9.99 12.91
N GLU A 159 -18.99 8.99 12.06
CA GLU A 159 -18.56 7.66 12.50
C GLU A 159 -17.15 7.36 11.98
N LEU A 160 -16.40 6.58 12.76
CA LEU A 160 -15.00 6.28 12.50
C LEU A 160 -14.83 4.80 12.16
N PHE A 161 -14.00 4.50 11.16
CA PHE A 161 -13.52 3.16 10.85
C PHE A 161 -11.99 3.15 10.84
N GLY A 162 -11.42 2.07 11.35
CA GLY A 162 -10.01 1.74 11.30
C GLY A 162 -9.76 0.54 10.39
N GLY A 163 -8.49 0.33 10.04
CA GLY A 163 -8.06 -0.85 9.31
C GLY A 163 -7.98 -2.11 10.16
N SER A 164 -7.31 -3.13 9.64
CA SER A 164 -7.07 -4.37 10.39
C SER A 164 -6.11 -4.15 11.56
N PRO A 165 -6.37 -4.69 12.76
CA PRO A 165 -5.52 -4.47 13.93
C PRO A 165 -4.15 -5.19 13.89
N ASP A 166 -3.97 -6.15 12.99
CA ASP A 166 -2.70 -6.82 12.70
C ASP A 166 -1.84 -6.06 11.67
N ASP A 167 -2.40 -4.99 11.07
CA ASP A 167 -1.69 -4.10 10.15
C ASP A 167 -1.19 -2.85 10.89
N ASN A 168 0.13 -2.70 10.99
CA ASN A 168 0.75 -1.53 11.60
C ASN A 168 0.28 -0.20 10.96
N ASN A 169 0.01 -0.18 9.66
CA ASN A 169 -0.42 1.03 8.97
C ASN A 169 -1.78 1.53 9.44
N ALA A 170 -2.67 0.64 9.88
CA ALA A 170 -4.00 1.00 10.36
C ALA A 170 -3.94 2.02 11.51
N PHE A 171 -2.95 1.86 12.40
CA PHE A 171 -2.72 2.80 13.50
C PHE A 171 -2.21 4.15 13.00
N PHE A 172 -1.28 4.18 12.05
CA PHE A 172 -0.79 5.44 11.47
C PHE A 172 -1.88 6.21 10.73
N PHE A 173 -2.75 5.52 9.98
CA PHE A 173 -3.90 6.15 9.32
C PHE A 173 -4.87 6.73 10.35
N TYR A 174 -5.21 5.94 11.38
CA TYR A 174 -6.12 6.38 12.43
C TYR A 174 -5.56 7.58 13.20
N ASP A 175 -4.32 7.50 13.67
CA ASP A 175 -3.68 8.57 14.43
C ASP A 175 -3.51 9.84 13.58
N GLY A 176 -3.13 9.70 12.31
CA GLY A 176 -3.07 10.81 11.36
C GLY A 176 -4.42 11.50 11.20
N ALA A 177 -5.50 10.73 11.04
CA ALA A 177 -6.85 11.28 10.92
C ALA A 177 -7.31 11.93 12.23
N MET A 178 -7.10 11.28 13.37
CA MET A 178 -7.48 11.80 14.67
C MET A 178 -6.72 13.06 15.05
N SER A 179 -5.46 13.24 14.60
CA SER A 179 -4.72 14.50 14.79
C SER A 179 -5.45 15.72 14.20
N VAL A 180 -6.32 15.51 13.20
CA VAL A 180 -7.13 16.54 12.56
C VAL A 180 -8.55 16.59 13.13
N LEU A 181 -9.16 15.43 13.40
CA LEU A 181 -10.56 15.35 13.86
C LEU A 181 -10.74 15.62 15.35
N GLN A 182 -9.77 15.23 16.19
CA GLN A 182 -9.89 15.31 17.64
C GLN A 182 -10.20 16.73 18.15
N PRO A 183 -9.57 17.82 17.64
CA PRO A 183 -9.94 19.18 18.06
C PRO A 183 -11.42 19.55 17.79
N TYR A 184 -12.01 19.02 16.73
CA TYR A 184 -13.44 19.25 16.43
C TYR A 184 -14.36 18.37 17.27
N ILE A 185 -13.90 17.18 17.66
CA ILE A 185 -14.61 16.30 18.60
C ILE A 185 -14.61 16.93 20.00
N ASP A 186 -13.45 17.38 20.48
CA ASP A 186 -13.28 17.98 21.81
C ASP A 186 -14.09 19.29 21.95
N SER A 187 -14.20 20.08 20.87
CA SER A 187 -15.03 21.29 20.84
C SER A 187 -16.52 21.03 20.62
N GLY A 188 -16.92 19.76 20.41
CA GLY A 188 -18.31 19.37 20.15
C GLY A 188 -18.83 19.72 18.75
N LYS A 189 -17.95 20.13 17.82
CA LYS A 189 -18.30 20.40 16.41
C LYS A 189 -18.44 19.12 15.59
N LEU A 190 -17.74 18.06 15.99
CA LEU A 190 -17.98 16.70 15.54
C LEU A 190 -18.48 15.86 16.71
N VAL A 191 -19.48 15.02 16.47
CA VAL A 191 -20.04 14.12 17.48
C VAL A 191 -19.98 12.69 16.96
N VAL A 192 -19.21 11.84 17.64
CA VAL A 192 -19.25 10.39 17.41
C VAL A 192 -20.44 9.83 18.16
N LYS A 193 -21.62 9.79 17.53
CA LYS A 193 -22.89 9.50 18.22
C LYS A 193 -22.91 8.09 18.82
N SER A 194 -22.20 7.13 18.21
CA SER A 194 -22.02 5.79 18.76
C SER A 194 -21.13 5.73 20.01
N GLY A 195 -20.32 6.77 20.25
CA GLY A 195 -19.25 6.78 21.26
C GLY A 195 -18.09 5.82 20.95
N GLN A 196 -18.03 5.23 19.75
CA GLN A 196 -17.00 4.26 19.38
C GLN A 196 -15.77 4.98 18.80
N THR A 197 -14.71 5.03 19.60
CA THR A 197 -13.40 5.58 19.24
C THR A 197 -12.30 4.62 19.68
N GLY A 198 -11.14 4.67 19.02
CA GLY A 198 -9.99 3.80 19.28
C GLY A 198 -10.00 2.56 18.39
N MET A 199 -8.81 2.13 17.94
CA MET A 199 -8.63 1.02 17.01
C MET A 199 -9.22 -0.30 17.51
N ASP A 200 -9.31 -0.51 18.82
CA ASP A 200 -9.97 -1.66 19.45
C ASP A 200 -11.48 -1.72 19.18
N LYS A 201 -12.12 -0.57 18.94
CA LYS A 201 -13.57 -0.47 18.67
C LYS A 201 -13.89 -0.22 17.20
N VAL A 202 -13.02 0.49 16.49
CA VAL A 202 -13.28 0.93 15.11
C VAL A 202 -12.54 0.09 14.07
N GLY A 203 -11.59 -0.75 14.49
CA GLY A 203 -10.81 -1.60 13.60
C GLY A 203 -11.69 -2.57 12.80
N THR A 204 -11.35 -2.73 11.53
CA THR A 204 -12.04 -3.63 10.61
C THR A 204 -11.08 -4.77 10.25
N LEU A 205 -11.28 -5.92 10.89
CA LEU A 205 -10.44 -7.10 10.69
C LEU A 205 -10.30 -7.40 9.19
N ARG A 206 -9.07 -7.63 8.76
CA ARG A 206 -8.69 -8.01 7.38
C ARG A 206 -9.06 -6.99 6.32
N TRP A 207 -9.36 -5.74 6.72
CA TRP A 207 -9.82 -4.70 5.80
C TRP A 207 -11.07 -5.13 5.02
N ASP A 208 -11.90 -6.00 5.63
CA ASP A 208 -13.03 -6.64 4.96
C ASP A 208 -14.23 -5.68 4.76
N PRO A 209 -14.63 -5.41 3.50
CA PRO A 209 -15.81 -4.60 3.19
C PRO A 209 -17.11 -5.10 3.81
N ALA A 210 -17.31 -6.42 3.88
CA ALA A 210 -18.54 -7.00 4.43
C ALA A 210 -18.64 -6.75 5.94
N THR A 211 -17.53 -6.88 6.65
CA THR A 211 -17.43 -6.54 8.07
C THR A 211 -17.71 -5.04 8.30
N ALA A 212 -17.15 -4.15 7.48
CA ALA A 212 -17.44 -2.71 7.58
C ALA A 212 -18.91 -2.37 7.27
N GLN A 213 -19.50 -3.00 6.25
CA GLN A 213 -20.92 -2.84 5.93
C GLN A 213 -21.82 -3.28 7.09
N ALA A 214 -21.59 -4.48 7.63
CA ALA A 214 -22.35 -4.99 8.77
C ALA A 214 -22.22 -4.11 10.02
N ARG A 215 -21.02 -3.57 10.27
CA ARG A 215 -20.81 -2.58 11.33
C ARG A 215 -21.61 -1.30 11.06
N MET A 216 -21.61 -0.79 9.83
CA MET A 216 -22.38 0.40 9.47
C MET A 216 -23.89 0.17 9.63
N ASP A 217 -24.41 -1.00 9.27
CA ASP A 217 -25.81 -1.39 9.48
C ASP A 217 -26.18 -1.34 10.98
N ASN A 218 -25.30 -1.85 11.84
CA ASN A 218 -25.46 -1.79 13.29
C ASN A 218 -25.40 -0.36 13.83
N LEU A 219 -24.45 0.46 13.35
CA LEU A 219 -24.35 1.86 13.76
C LEU A 219 -25.63 2.63 13.42
N LEU A 220 -26.11 2.50 12.18
CA LEU A 220 -27.28 3.20 11.68
C LEU A 220 -28.55 2.82 12.46
N SER A 221 -28.76 1.52 12.68
CA SER A 221 -29.93 1.01 13.40
C SER A 221 -29.93 1.33 14.89
N ALA A 222 -28.76 1.33 15.54
CA ALA A 222 -28.67 1.57 17.00
C ALA A 222 -28.64 3.06 17.37
N TYR A 223 -28.01 3.91 16.55
CA TYR A 223 -27.69 5.29 16.95
C TYR A 223 -28.32 6.37 16.05
N TYR A 224 -28.81 6.02 14.85
CA TYR A 224 -29.26 7.00 13.85
C TYR A 224 -30.72 6.83 13.42
N THR A 225 -31.57 6.27 14.29
CA THR A 225 -33.02 6.21 14.06
C THR A 225 -33.67 7.60 14.02
N ASP A 226 -33.13 8.55 14.79
CA ASP A 226 -33.64 9.91 14.96
C ASP A 226 -32.65 11.01 14.53
N ALA A 227 -31.49 10.63 13.99
CA ALA A 227 -30.46 11.54 13.52
C ALA A 227 -29.95 11.17 12.13
N LYS A 228 -29.00 11.95 11.63
CA LYS A 228 -28.31 11.68 10.37
C LYS A 228 -26.80 11.65 10.61
N VAL A 229 -26.13 10.78 9.86
CA VAL A 229 -24.67 10.73 9.74
C VAL A 229 -24.29 11.79 8.70
N ASP A 230 -23.33 12.65 9.03
CA ASP A 230 -22.87 13.72 8.14
C ASP A 230 -21.51 13.38 7.51
N ALA A 231 -20.69 12.57 8.19
CA ALA A 231 -19.43 12.06 7.66
C ALA A 231 -19.11 10.66 8.17
N VAL A 232 -18.31 9.93 7.40
CA VAL A 232 -17.69 8.68 7.83
C VAL A 232 -16.20 8.71 7.48
N LEU A 233 -15.33 8.61 8.48
CA LEU A 233 -13.91 8.37 8.27
C LEU A 233 -13.75 6.90 7.86
N SER A 234 -13.50 6.68 6.57
CA SER A 234 -13.17 5.38 6.01
C SER A 234 -11.70 5.35 5.56
N PRO A 235 -10.87 4.42 6.06
CA PRO A 235 -9.43 4.40 5.79
C PRO A 235 -9.04 3.62 4.52
N TYR A 236 -9.99 3.02 3.81
CA TYR A 236 -9.76 2.20 2.61
C TYR A 236 -11.01 2.16 1.71
N ASP A 237 -10.81 2.17 0.40
CA ASP A 237 -11.86 2.20 -0.62
C ASP A 237 -12.83 1.02 -0.54
N GLY A 238 -12.34 -0.21 -0.32
CA GLY A 238 -13.22 -1.36 -0.13
C GLY A 238 -14.22 -1.17 1.03
N LEU A 239 -13.77 -0.64 2.18
CA LEU A 239 -14.65 -0.33 3.30
C LEU A 239 -15.64 0.77 2.93
N SER A 240 -15.17 1.78 2.21
CA SER A 240 -15.97 2.93 1.78
C SER A 240 -17.17 2.49 0.96
N ILE A 241 -16.99 1.55 0.02
CA ILE A 241 -18.08 1.00 -0.79
C ILE A 241 -19.07 0.19 0.05
N GLY A 242 -18.60 -0.61 1.01
CA GLY A 242 -19.46 -1.34 1.95
C GLY A 242 -20.30 -0.39 2.82
N ILE A 243 -19.66 0.65 3.37
CA ILE A 243 -20.30 1.72 4.16
C ILE A 243 -21.36 2.46 3.34
N ILE A 244 -21.04 2.84 2.10
CA ILE A 244 -21.99 3.52 1.19
C ILE A 244 -23.18 2.62 0.87
N SER A 245 -22.96 1.31 0.69
CA SER A 245 -24.04 0.34 0.45
C SER A 245 -25.00 0.28 1.64
N SER A 246 -24.47 0.22 2.87
CA SER A 246 -25.28 0.29 4.10
C SER A 246 -26.08 1.60 4.21
N LEU A 247 -25.44 2.75 3.98
CA LEU A 247 -26.08 4.07 3.99
C LEU A 247 -27.23 4.16 2.98
N LYS A 248 -27.03 3.69 1.75
CA LYS A 248 -28.09 3.64 0.74
C LYS A 248 -29.25 2.75 1.16
N GLY A 249 -28.97 1.65 1.86
CA GLY A 249 -29.98 0.74 2.42
C GLY A 249 -30.97 1.42 3.37
N VAL A 250 -30.57 2.51 4.04
CA VAL A 250 -31.44 3.30 4.93
C VAL A 250 -31.87 4.65 4.34
N GLY A 251 -31.75 4.81 3.02
CA GLY A 251 -32.32 5.93 2.27
C GLY A 251 -31.39 7.13 2.00
N TYR A 252 -30.10 7.05 2.34
CA TYR A 252 -29.13 8.06 1.88
C TYR A 252 -28.86 7.94 0.37
N GLY A 253 -28.38 9.02 -0.24
CA GLY A 253 -28.04 9.09 -1.67
C GLY A 253 -29.14 9.67 -2.55
N THR A 254 -30.22 10.19 -1.94
CA THR A 254 -31.25 10.96 -2.65
C THR A 254 -30.91 12.45 -2.63
N LYS A 255 -31.63 13.27 -3.39
CA LYS A 255 -31.47 14.74 -3.33
C LYS A 255 -31.84 15.31 -1.96
N ASP A 256 -32.86 14.73 -1.33
CA ASP A 256 -33.39 15.19 -0.05
C ASP A 256 -32.60 14.63 1.16
N GLN A 257 -31.95 13.48 0.98
CA GLN A 257 -31.04 12.86 1.94
C GLN A 257 -29.75 12.44 1.24
N PRO A 258 -28.82 13.39 0.97
CA PRO A 258 -27.55 13.09 0.31
C PRO A 258 -26.69 12.17 1.18
N LEU A 259 -25.79 11.41 0.55
CA LEU A 259 -24.80 10.61 1.29
C LEU A 259 -23.92 11.51 2.19
N PRO A 260 -23.47 11.01 3.36
CA PRO A 260 -22.47 11.69 4.16
C PRO A 260 -21.14 11.82 3.39
N VAL A 261 -20.25 12.66 3.90
CA VAL A 261 -18.88 12.75 3.39
C VAL A 261 -18.12 11.47 3.76
N VAL A 262 -17.80 10.65 2.77
CA VAL A 262 -17.04 9.39 2.95
C VAL A 262 -15.65 9.54 2.33
N SER A 263 -14.61 9.38 3.15
CA SER A 263 -13.21 9.30 2.71
C SER A 263 -12.86 7.92 2.15
N GLY A 264 -11.61 7.69 1.75
CA GLY A 264 -11.14 6.41 1.25
C GLY A 264 -9.64 6.41 1.00
N GLN A 265 -9.12 5.34 0.40
CA GLN A 265 -7.70 5.17 0.07
C GLN A 265 -7.54 4.04 -0.96
N ASP A 266 -6.50 4.18 -1.79
CA ASP A 266 -6.00 3.31 -2.87
C ASP A 266 -6.52 3.66 -4.27
N ALA A 267 -7.54 4.50 -4.38
CA ALA A 267 -8.17 4.90 -5.63
C ALA A 267 -8.65 3.70 -6.46
N GLU A 268 -9.29 2.72 -5.81
CA GLU A 268 -9.81 1.55 -6.49
C GLU A 268 -10.89 1.94 -7.51
N VAL A 269 -10.95 1.24 -8.64
CA VAL A 269 -11.89 1.56 -9.73
C VAL A 269 -13.34 1.72 -9.26
N PRO A 270 -13.91 0.85 -8.40
CA PRO A 270 -15.26 1.06 -7.87
C PRO A 270 -15.42 2.39 -7.11
N SER A 271 -14.44 2.77 -6.29
CA SER A 271 -14.44 4.03 -5.54
C SER A 271 -14.23 5.24 -6.43
N VAL A 272 -13.37 5.18 -7.44
CA VAL A 272 -13.21 6.26 -8.41
C VAL A 272 -14.50 6.46 -9.20
N LYS A 273 -15.18 5.38 -9.61
CA LYS A 273 -16.52 5.46 -10.24
C LYS A 273 -17.55 6.05 -9.28
N SER A 274 -17.52 5.68 -8.00
CA SER A 274 -18.38 6.25 -6.96
C SER A 274 -18.15 7.76 -6.79
N ILE A 275 -16.88 8.21 -6.79
CA ILE A 275 -16.50 9.63 -6.77
C ILE A 275 -17.02 10.37 -8.01
N ILE A 276 -16.89 9.79 -9.19
CA ILE A 276 -17.44 10.36 -10.44
C ILE A 276 -18.97 10.48 -10.34
N ALA A 277 -19.64 9.49 -9.77
CA ALA A 277 -21.09 9.48 -9.55
C ALA A 277 -21.56 10.46 -8.46
N GLY A 278 -20.64 11.05 -7.67
CA GLY A 278 -20.98 11.98 -6.59
C GLY A 278 -21.44 11.28 -5.31
N GLU A 279 -21.00 10.05 -5.08
CA GLU A 279 -21.33 9.23 -3.92
C GLU A 279 -20.19 9.25 -2.89
N GLN A 280 -19.13 8.45 -3.07
CA GLN A 280 -17.90 8.60 -2.28
C GLN A 280 -17.30 9.98 -2.54
N TYR A 281 -16.81 10.66 -1.49
CA TYR A 281 -16.34 12.05 -1.65
C TYR A 281 -14.88 12.13 -2.11
N SER A 282 -14.02 11.34 -1.49
CA SER A 282 -12.58 11.38 -1.75
C SER A 282 -11.93 10.02 -1.56
N THR A 283 -10.76 9.83 -2.16
CA THR A 283 -9.84 8.72 -1.93
C THR A 283 -8.41 9.26 -1.87
N ILE A 284 -7.45 8.42 -1.51
CA ILE A 284 -6.02 8.74 -1.48
C ILE A 284 -5.30 7.86 -2.50
N PHE A 285 -4.69 8.47 -3.50
CA PHE A 285 -3.87 7.79 -4.48
C PHE A 285 -2.46 7.52 -3.94
N LYS A 286 -2.05 6.27 -4.06
CA LYS A 286 -0.71 5.76 -3.75
C LYS A 286 -0.23 4.99 -4.97
N ASP A 287 0.69 5.57 -5.72
CA ASP A 287 1.15 4.99 -6.99
C ASP A 287 2.02 3.75 -6.75
N THR A 288 1.42 2.57 -6.88
CA THR A 288 2.11 1.27 -6.70
C THR A 288 3.30 1.10 -7.66
N ARG A 289 3.29 1.80 -8.81
CA ARG A 289 4.42 1.80 -9.76
C ARG A 289 5.64 2.48 -9.16
N GLU A 290 5.46 3.58 -8.42
CA GLU A 290 6.54 4.31 -7.76
C GLU A 290 7.05 3.56 -6.53
N LEU A 291 6.16 2.92 -5.76
CA LEU A 291 6.59 2.11 -4.61
C LEU A 291 7.42 0.90 -5.08
N ALA A 292 7.01 0.24 -6.16
CA ALA A 292 7.81 -0.79 -6.81
C ALA A 292 9.19 -0.29 -7.26
N LYS A 293 9.30 0.95 -7.79
CA LYS A 293 10.61 1.55 -8.14
C LYS A 293 11.50 1.72 -6.92
N VAL A 294 10.96 2.23 -5.81
CA VAL A 294 11.69 2.36 -4.56
C VAL A 294 12.19 0.99 -4.09
N THR A 295 11.35 -0.03 -4.14
CA THR A 295 11.74 -1.41 -3.78
C THR A 295 12.83 -1.96 -4.70
N VAL A 296 12.72 -1.79 -6.02
CA VAL A 296 13.75 -2.23 -6.97
C VAL A 296 15.07 -1.48 -6.72
N ASN A 297 15.03 -0.20 -6.37
CA ASN A 297 16.22 0.56 -5.97
C ASN A 297 16.87 0.00 -4.70
N MET A 298 16.07 -0.35 -3.69
CA MET A 298 16.57 -1.02 -2.48
C MET A 298 17.18 -2.38 -2.80
N VAL A 299 16.52 -3.22 -3.60
CA VAL A 299 17.04 -4.52 -4.06
C VAL A 299 18.38 -4.35 -4.78
N ASN A 300 18.46 -3.40 -5.72
CA ASN A 300 19.68 -3.09 -6.47
C ASN A 300 20.83 -2.69 -5.56
N ALA A 301 20.59 -1.77 -4.62
CA ALA A 301 21.63 -1.30 -3.71
C ALA A 301 22.13 -2.46 -2.82
N VAL A 302 21.22 -3.20 -2.21
CA VAL A 302 21.53 -4.30 -1.29
C VAL A 302 22.34 -5.41 -1.99
N LEU A 303 21.94 -5.82 -3.20
CA LEU A 303 22.66 -6.86 -3.95
C LEU A 303 23.99 -6.39 -4.53
N GLN A 304 24.23 -5.08 -4.58
CA GLN A 304 25.53 -4.48 -4.93
C GLN A 304 26.38 -4.16 -3.69
N GLY A 305 25.93 -4.53 -2.48
CA GLY A 305 26.64 -4.22 -1.23
C GLY A 305 26.66 -2.72 -0.91
N LYS A 306 25.67 -1.97 -1.38
CA LYS A 306 25.49 -0.53 -1.13
C LYS A 306 24.31 -0.30 -0.19
N GLU A 307 24.32 0.83 0.50
CA GLU A 307 23.17 1.31 1.25
C GLU A 307 22.11 1.90 0.30
N PRO A 308 20.84 1.47 0.39
CA PRO A 308 19.71 2.13 -0.26
C PRO A 308 19.50 3.57 0.22
N GLU A 309 18.87 4.38 -0.63
CA GLU A 309 18.34 5.67 -0.23
C GLU A 309 17.17 5.49 0.76
N VAL A 310 17.19 6.25 1.84
CA VAL A 310 16.14 6.31 2.88
C VAL A 310 15.90 7.78 3.24
N ASN A 311 14.66 8.12 3.62
CA ASN A 311 14.27 9.47 3.98
C ASN A 311 13.64 9.57 5.39
N ASP A 312 13.45 8.44 6.08
CA ASP A 312 13.03 8.37 7.47
C ASP A 312 13.79 7.26 8.21
N THR A 313 14.39 7.62 9.35
CA THR A 313 15.11 6.69 10.23
C THR A 313 14.69 6.86 11.70
N LYS A 314 13.47 7.33 11.94
CA LYS A 314 12.98 7.70 13.27
C LYS A 314 11.56 7.22 13.57
N THR A 315 10.70 7.14 12.55
CA THR A 315 9.26 6.95 12.73
C THR A 315 8.88 5.49 12.94
N TYR A 316 9.46 4.58 12.17
CA TYR A 316 9.01 3.19 12.11
C TYR A 316 9.78 2.26 13.07
N GLU A 317 9.53 2.45 14.36
CA GLU A 317 9.93 1.50 15.42
C GLU A 317 9.10 0.22 15.34
N ASN A 318 9.77 -0.90 15.06
CA ASN A 318 9.11 -2.17 14.82
C ASN A 318 9.00 -3.06 16.08
N GLY A 319 9.44 -2.56 17.23
CA GLY A 319 9.47 -3.28 18.52
C GLY A 319 10.84 -3.88 18.85
N VAL A 320 11.77 -3.85 17.90
CA VAL A 320 13.17 -4.29 18.07
C VAL A 320 14.14 -3.18 17.68
N LYS A 321 13.83 -2.47 16.60
CA LYS A 321 14.61 -1.32 16.11
C LYS A 321 13.74 -0.38 15.29
N VAL A 322 14.24 0.84 15.10
CA VAL A 322 13.75 1.73 14.06
C VAL A 322 14.28 1.27 12.71
N VAL A 323 13.39 0.88 11.79
CA VAL A 323 13.76 0.37 10.47
C VAL A 323 14.06 1.53 9.53
N PRO A 324 15.20 1.55 8.81
CA PRO A 324 15.48 2.54 7.79
C PRO A 324 14.42 2.50 6.68
N SER A 325 13.78 3.64 6.43
CA SER A 325 12.54 3.71 5.65
C SER A 325 12.62 4.72 4.52
N TYR A 326 11.95 4.41 3.41
CA TYR A 326 11.67 5.36 2.34
C TYR A 326 10.16 5.54 2.21
N LEU A 327 9.71 6.78 2.43
CA LEU A 327 8.30 7.17 2.40
C LEU A 327 8.03 7.96 1.13
N LEU A 328 7.12 7.46 0.30
CA LEU A 328 6.53 8.19 -0.80
C LEU A 328 5.37 9.07 -0.33
N LYS A 329 5.20 10.23 -0.96
CA LYS A 329 4.12 11.15 -0.64
C LYS A 329 2.79 10.64 -1.20
N PRO A 330 1.72 10.47 -0.39
CA PRO A 330 0.38 10.17 -0.88
C PRO A 330 -0.29 11.39 -1.51
N VAL A 331 -1.28 11.16 -2.39
CA VAL A 331 -2.00 12.23 -3.11
C VAL A 331 -3.50 12.15 -2.83
N ALA A 332 -4.10 13.22 -2.33
CA ALA A 332 -5.56 13.28 -2.17
C ALA A 332 -6.26 13.40 -3.53
N VAL A 333 -7.33 12.63 -3.72
CA VAL A 333 -8.12 12.58 -4.95
C VAL A 333 -9.58 12.83 -4.65
N THR A 334 -10.18 13.75 -5.40
CA THR A 334 -11.62 14.02 -5.42
C THR A 334 -12.10 14.02 -6.87
N LYS A 335 -13.40 14.30 -7.08
CA LYS A 335 -13.97 14.47 -8.42
C LYS A 335 -13.29 15.59 -9.23
N GLU A 336 -12.63 16.54 -8.57
CA GLU A 336 -12.01 17.69 -9.24
C GLU A 336 -10.70 17.33 -9.94
N ASN A 337 -9.93 16.37 -9.41
CA ASN A 337 -8.57 16.08 -9.89
C ASN A 337 -8.34 14.62 -10.32
N TYR A 338 -9.32 13.70 -10.17
CA TYR A 338 -9.12 12.28 -10.47
C TYR A 338 -8.57 12.02 -11.88
N LYS A 339 -9.03 12.78 -12.89
CA LYS A 339 -8.58 12.59 -14.27
C LYS A 339 -7.09 12.93 -14.43
N GLN A 340 -6.65 14.05 -13.86
CA GLN A 340 -5.25 14.48 -13.90
C GLN A 340 -4.34 13.50 -13.18
N VAL A 341 -4.76 13.05 -11.99
CA VAL A 341 -3.94 12.17 -11.14
C VAL A 341 -3.90 10.75 -11.69
N LEU A 342 -5.06 10.16 -12.04
CA LEU A 342 -5.18 8.73 -12.32
C LEU A 342 -5.11 8.41 -13.82
N VAL A 343 -5.62 9.28 -14.70
CA VAL A 343 -5.68 9.02 -16.15
C VAL A 343 -4.50 9.66 -16.87
N ASP A 344 -4.29 10.96 -16.68
CA ASP A 344 -3.17 11.67 -17.31
C ASP A 344 -1.82 11.19 -16.74
N GLY A 345 -1.80 10.78 -15.46
CA GLY A 345 -0.69 10.06 -14.83
C GLY A 345 -0.50 8.60 -15.32
N GLY A 346 -1.40 8.10 -16.16
CA GLY A 346 -1.31 6.79 -16.81
C GLY A 346 -1.49 5.59 -15.88
N TYR A 347 -2.09 5.78 -14.70
CA TYR A 347 -2.37 4.68 -13.78
C TYR A 347 -3.55 3.84 -14.27
N TYR A 348 -4.63 4.51 -14.69
CA TYR A 348 -5.78 3.91 -15.37
C TYR A 348 -5.96 4.49 -16.77
N LYS A 349 -6.48 3.65 -17.66
CA LYS A 349 -7.07 4.11 -18.93
C LYS A 349 -8.45 4.69 -18.67
N GLU A 350 -8.84 5.68 -19.48
CA GLU A 350 -10.12 6.38 -19.29
C GLU A 350 -11.34 5.44 -19.40
N ASP A 351 -11.26 4.37 -20.21
CA ASP A 351 -12.31 3.36 -20.38
C ASP A 351 -12.55 2.51 -19.12
N GLN A 352 -11.54 2.31 -18.28
CA GLN A 352 -11.67 1.60 -17.00
C GLN A 352 -12.56 2.36 -16.01
N LEU A 353 -12.67 3.69 -16.15
CA LEU A 353 -13.39 4.58 -15.23
C LEU A 353 -14.76 5.03 -15.75
N LYS A 354 -15.17 4.59 -16.95
CA LYS A 354 -16.48 4.89 -17.54
C LYS A 354 -17.57 3.93 -17.12
#